data_AF-A0A939X790-F1
#
_entry.id   AF-A0A939X790-F1
#
_cell.length_a   1.000
_cell.length_b   1.000
_cell.length_c   1.000
_cell.angle_alpha   90.00
_cell.angle_beta   90.00
_cell.angle_gamma   90.00
#
_symmetry.space_group_name_H-M   'P 1'
#
loop_
_entity.id
_entity.type
_entity.pdbx_description
1 polymer ?
#
loop_
_entity_poly.entity_id
_entity_poly.type
_entity_poly.pdbx_seq_one_letter_code
_entity_poly.pdbx_strand_id
1 'polypeptide(L)'
;MDYLEGLCLGRLWSDTDFENRRHLSLFLLYGVFVDLLVVYNYLTGSFNGLITGAFLPKMIVFVVLFFLCPAICFSYYRMPLWGKIPVLGVQLAKYGALTFMITAWARPKLTVSFGDLKDFCIKYLNETLEKFTGKYVDTAGTFATVLGVISGGVYIVVVVLLITLAGLIIPGIVFCVSRFLQYWYDKVVSMLVLADYTEK
;
A
#
# COMPACT_ATOMS: atom_id res chain seq x y z
N MET A 1 -7.38 5.05 -23.09
CA MET A 1 -7.24 3.63 -22.69
C MET A 1 -5.79 3.30 -22.39
N ASP A 2 -4.87 3.77 -23.21
CA ASP A 2 -3.43 3.43 -23.20
C ASP A 2 -2.73 3.56 -21.84
N TYR A 3 -3.09 4.58 -21.05
CA TYR A 3 -2.54 4.76 -19.70
C TYR A 3 -3.05 3.70 -18.70
N LEU A 4 -4.33 3.34 -18.76
CA LEU A 4 -4.91 2.30 -17.91
C LEU A 4 -4.42 0.92 -18.34
N GLU A 5 -4.22 0.70 -19.64
CA GLU A 5 -3.62 -0.52 -20.19
C GLU A 5 -2.18 -0.69 -19.68
N GLY A 6 -1.34 0.36 -19.78
CA GLY A 6 0.03 0.33 -19.25
C GLY A 6 0.11 0.20 -17.73
N LEU A 7 -0.85 0.77 -17.00
CA LEU A 7 -0.94 0.65 -15.54
C LEU A 7 -1.38 -0.76 -15.11
N CYS A 8 -2.37 -1.35 -15.80
CA CYS A 8 -3.01 -2.59 -15.40
C CYS A 8 -2.29 -3.84 -15.91
N LEU A 9 -1.91 -3.85 -17.18
CA LEU A 9 -1.37 -5.02 -17.90
C LEU A 9 0.15 -5.09 -17.84
N GLY A 10 0.80 -3.94 -17.65
CA GLY A 10 2.26 -3.86 -17.63
C GLY A 10 2.90 -4.00 -19.02
N ARG A 11 4.23 -3.87 -19.05
CA ARG A 11 5.03 -3.70 -20.28
C ARG A 11 4.93 -4.86 -21.27
N LEU A 12 4.80 -6.10 -20.79
CA LEU A 12 4.81 -7.28 -21.66
C LEU A 12 3.53 -7.42 -22.50
N TRP A 13 2.42 -6.83 -22.04
CA TRP A 13 1.09 -7.06 -22.61
C TRP A 13 0.38 -5.77 -23.04
N SER A 14 1.03 -4.61 -22.93
CA SER A 14 0.52 -3.31 -23.35
C SER A 14 1.56 -2.59 -24.21
N ASP A 15 1.17 -2.21 -25.43
CA ASP A 15 2.02 -1.54 -26.43
C ASP A 15 1.87 -0.03 -26.28
N THR A 16 2.16 0.47 -25.09
CA THR A 16 1.90 1.88 -24.73
C THR A 16 3.15 2.54 -24.19
N ASP A 17 3.35 3.82 -24.55
CA ASP A 17 4.43 4.71 -24.11
C ASP A 17 4.47 4.99 -22.59
N PHE A 18 3.75 4.18 -21.80
CA PHE A 18 3.75 4.23 -20.35
C PHE A 18 5.19 4.16 -19.79
N GLU A 19 6.11 3.46 -20.45
CA GLU A 19 7.51 3.32 -20.01
C GLU A 19 8.27 4.66 -19.93
N ASN A 20 7.93 5.66 -20.74
CA ASN A 20 8.76 6.86 -20.88
C ASN A 20 8.46 7.96 -19.84
N ARG A 21 7.55 7.72 -18.88
CA ARG A 21 7.13 8.70 -17.87
C ARG A 21 7.52 8.27 -16.46
N ARG A 22 7.94 9.23 -15.63
CA ARG A 22 8.22 9.00 -14.21
C ARG A 22 6.90 8.74 -13.45
N HIS A 23 6.72 7.53 -12.93
CA HIS A 23 5.51 7.11 -12.19
C HIS A 23 5.66 7.18 -10.67
N LEU A 24 6.69 7.86 -10.16
CA LEU A 24 6.92 7.99 -8.72
C LEU A 24 5.69 8.58 -8.00
N SER A 25 5.01 9.53 -8.65
CA SER A 25 3.75 10.12 -8.17
C SER A 25 2.60 9.12 -8.04
N LEU A 26 2.54 8.08 -8.88
CA LEU A 26 1.50 7.05 -8.78
C LEU A 26 1.68 6.18 -7.54
N PHE A 27 2.92 5.86 -7.17
CA PHE A 27 3.19 5.08 -5.95
C PHE A 27 2.83 5.88 -4.69
N LEU A 28 3.14 7.18 -4.68
CA LEU A 28 2.75 8.08 -3.59
C LEU A 28 1.22 8.22 -3.53
N LEU A 29 0.56 8.42 -4.67
CA LEU A 29 -0.90 8.54 -4.76
C LEU A 29 -1.59 7.24 -4.30
N TYR A 30 -1.05 6.08 -4.67
CA TYR A 30 -1.50 4.79 -4.17
C TYR A 30 -1.36 4.67 -2.65
N GLY A 31 -0.21 5.07 -2.09
CA GLY A 31 0.00 5.12 -0.63
C GLY A 31 -1.05 5.98 0.07
N VAL A 32 -1.25 7.21 -0.40
CA VAL A 32 -2.28 8.13 0.11
C VAL A 32 -3.68 7.52 0.01
N PHE A 33 -4.00 6.87 -1.11
CA PHE A 33 -5.29 6.22 -1.32
C PHE A 33 -5.53 5.10 -0.30
N VAL A 34 -4.52 4.25 -0.05
CA VAL A 34 -4.60 3.18 0.94
C VAL A 34 -4.78 3.77 2.35
N ASP A 35 -4.00 4.79 2.71
CA ASP A 35 -4.11 5.45 4.01
C ASP A 35 -5.49 6.07 4.23
N LEU A 36 -6.02 6.79 3.22
CA LEU A 36 -7.38 7.34 3.27
C LEU A 36 -8.43 6.24 3.48
N LEU A 37 -8.26 5.10 2.82
CA LEU A 37 -9.18 3.97 2.95
C LEU A 37 -9.12 3.37 4.37
N VAL A 38 -7.92 3.23 4.95
CA VAL A 38 -7.73 2.78 6.35
C VAL A 38 -8.35 3.78 7.33
N VAL A 39 -8.07 5.07 7.18
CA VAL A 39 -8.63 6.13 8.04
C VAL A 39 -10.15 6.18 7.93
N TYR A 40 -10.71 6.09 6.71
CA TYR A 40 -12.15 6.08 6.50
C TYR A 40 -12.82 4.87 7.16
N ASN A 41 -12.24 3.68 7.02
CA ASN A 41 -12.71 2.46 7.70
C ASN A 41 -12.64 2.61 9.23
N TYR A 42 -11.56 3.21 9.74
CA TYR A 42 -11.38 3.46 11.17
C TYR A 42 -12.43 4.42 11.74
N LEU A 43 -12.75 5.51 11.03
CA LEU A 43 -13.70 6.53 11.49
C LEU A 43 -15.16 6.06 11.43
N THR A 44 -15.54 5.38 10.35
CA THR A 44 -16.95 5.05 10.10
C THR A 44 -17.33 3.64 10.55
N GLY A 45 -16.35 2.77 10.78
CA GLY A 45 -16.58 1.33 10.95
C GLY A 45 -17.19 0.65 9.71
N SER A 46 -17.38 1.40 8.62
CA SER A 46 -17.97 0.91 7.37
C SER A 46 -17.00 -0.06 6.70
N PHE A 47 -17.55 -1.05 5.99
CA PHE A 47 -16.79 -2.09 5.29
C PHE A 47 -15.93 -3.01 6.19
N ASN A 48 -16.21 -3.12 7.49
CA ASN A 48 -15.44 -4.00 8.39
C ASN A 48 -15.38 -5.48 7.92
N GLY A 49 -16.43 -5.99 7.26
CA GLY A 49 -16.40 -7.34 6.68
C GLY A 49 -15.50 -7.46 5.44
N LEU A 50 -15.44 -6.43 4.59
CA LEU A 50 -14.78 -6.45 3.30
C LEU A 50 -13.31 -5.98 3.38
N ILE A 51 -13.02 -5.03 4.26
CA ILE A 51 -11.68 -4.45 4.49
C ILE A 51 -10.96 -5.21 5.60
N THR A 52 -11.65 -5.56 6.69
CA THR A 52 -11.00 -6.09 7.89
C THR A 52 -11.12 -7.61 8.02
N GLY A 53 -12.17 -8.21 7.45
CA GLY A 53 -12.40 -9.66 7.47
C GLY A 53 -11.46 -10.44 6.55
N ALA A 54 -10.98 -11.58 7.05
CA ALA A 54 -10.38 -12.69 6.31
C ALA A 54 -9.27 -12.31 5.30
N PHE A 55 -8.05 -12.09 5.82
CA PHE A 55 -6.83 -11.92 5.00
C PHE A 55 -6.60 -13.09 4.03
N LEU A 56 -6.91 -14.31 4.46
CA LEU A 56 -6.61 -15.55 3.76
C LEU A 56 -7.41 -15.70 2.44
N PRO A 57 -8.75 -15.50 2.40
CA PRO A 57 -9.49 -15.39 1.15
C PRO A 57 -8.99 -14.32 0.18
N LYS A 58 -8.60 -13.14 0.68
CA LYS A 58 -8.07 -12.05 -0.16
C LYS A 58 -6.74 -12.43 -0.80
N MET A 59 -5.87 -13.09 -0.03
CA MET A 59 -4.63 -13.66 -0.54
C MET A 59 -4.92 -14.71 -1.62
N ILE A 60 -5.85 -15.63 -1.39
CA ILE A 60 -6.21 -16.65 -2.39
C ILE A 60 -6.67 -15.98 -3.69
N VAL A 61 -7.58 -15.01 -3.62
CA VAL A 61 -8.05 -14.27 -4.80
C VAL A 61 -6.89 -13.57 -5.50
N PHE A 62 -6.02 -12.88 -4.77
CA PHE A 62 -4.85 -12.22 -5.35
C PHE A 62 -3.93 -13.22 -6.05
N VAL A 63 -3.62 -14.35 -5.40
CA VAL A 63 -2.73 -15.39 -5.94
C VAL A 63 -3.33 -16.05 -7.19
N VAL A 64 -4.61 -16.40 -7.16
CA VAL A 64 -5.30 -16.98 -8.32
C VAL A 64 -5.29 -16.01 -9.50
N LEU A 65 -5.60 -14.73 -9.26
CA LEU A 65 -5.56 -13.70 -10.29
C LEU A 65 -4.14 -13.43 -10.80
N PHE A 66 -3.13 -13.52 -9.92
CA PHE A 66 -1.73 -13.37 -10.28
C PHE A 66 -1.27 -14.46 -11.26
N PHE A 67 -1.62 -15.73 -10.99
CA PHE A 67 -1.27 -16.86 -11.85
C PHE A 67 -2.07 -16.91 -13.15
N LEU A 68 -3.35 -16.50 -13.13
CA LEU A 68 -4.19 -16.41 -14.32
C LEU A 68 -3.85 -15.22 -15.22
N CYS A 69 -3.15 -14.21 -14.70
CA CYS A 69 -2.80 -12.98 -15.41
C CYS A 69 -2.19 -13.21 -16.80
N PRO A 70 -1.12 -14.01 -16.99
CA PRO A 70 -0.55 -14.23 -18.32
C PRO A 70 -1.51 -14.92 -19.30
N ALA A 71 -2.32 -15.88 -18.83
CA ALA A 71 -3.29 -16.58 -19.67
C ALA A 71 -4.39 -15.63 -20.18
N ILE A 72 -4.85 -14.72 -19.32
CA ILE A 72 -5.86 -13.72 -19.67
C ILE A 72 -5.28 -12.64 -20.59
N CYS A 73 -4.02 -12.25 -20.38
CA CYS A 73 -3.37 -11.19 -21.16
C CYS A 73 -2.87 -11.65 -22.54
N PHE A 74 -2.67 -12.95 -22.76
CA PHE A 74 -2.16 -13.49 -24.02
C PHE A 74 -3.01 -13.11 -25.25
N SER A 75 -4.33 -13.09 -25.09
CA SER A 75 -5.26 -12.77 -26.18
C SER A 75 -5.68 -11.29 -26.21
N TYR A 76 -5.13 -10.46 -25.33
CA TYR A 76 -5.60 -9.08 -25.12
C TYR A 76 -5.54 -8.21 -26.39
N TYR A 77 -4.46 -8.31 -27.16
CA TYR A 77 -4.28 -7.53 -28.39
C TYR A 77 -5.22 -7.93 -29.52
N ARG A 78 -5.70 -9.18 -29.51
CA ARG A 78 -6.57 -9.72 -30.57
C ARG A 78 -8.06 -9.52 -30.28
N MET A 79 -8.40 -9.00 -29.09
CA MET A 79 -9.78 -8.82 -28.66
C MET A 79 -10.36 -7.47 -29.10
N PRO A 80 -11.66 -7.43 -29.47
CA PRO A 80 -12.37 -6.17 -29.69
C PRO A 80 -12.49 -5.38 -28.38
N LEU A 81 -12.78 -4.08 -28.46
CA LEU A 81 -12.81 -3.17 -27.31
C LEU A 81 -13.70 -3.68 -26.15
N TRP A 82 -14.83 -4.33 -26.48
CA TRP A 82 -15.72 -4.97 -25.51
C TRP A 82 -15.09 -6.13 -24.74
N GLY A 83 -14.18 -6.88 -25.36
CA GLY A 83 -13.41 -7.95 -24.71
C GLY A 83 -12.24 -7.44 -23.85
N LYS A 84 -11.74 -6.22 -24.13
CA LYS A 84 -10.68 -5.60 -23.33
C LYS A 84 -11.15 -5.13 -21.95
N ILE A 85 -12.40 -4.65 -21.86
CA ILE A 85 -13.01 -4.15 -20.61
C ILE A 85 -12.98 -5.20 -19.48
N PRO A 86 -13.46 -6.45 -19.67
CA PRO A 86 -13.43 -7.45 -18.60
C PRO A 86 -12.00 -7.83 -18.21
N VAL A 87 -11.06 -7.89 -19.15
CA VAL A 87 -9.64 -8.16 -18.84
C VAL A 87 -9.04 -7.07 -17.95
N LEU A 88 -9.31 -5.79 -18.27
CA LEU A 88 -8.93 -4.67 -17.40
C LEU A 88 -9.63 -4.74 -16.05
N GLY A 89 -10.90 -5.14 -16.01
CA GLY A 89 -11.66 -5.34 -14.78
C GLY A 89 -11.05 -6.40 -13.87
N VAL A 90 -10.61 -7.53 -14.42
CA VAL A 90 -9.90 -8.58 -13.66
C VAL A 90 -8.57 -8.06 -13.09
N GLN A 91 -7.83 -7.28 -13.87
CA GLN A 91 -6.59 -6.67 -13.39
C GLN A 91 -6.82 -5.60 -12.32
N LEU A 92 -7.87 -4.79 -12.45
CA LEU A 92 -8.29 -3.90 -11.37
C LEU A 92 -8.70 -4.67 -10.12
N ALA A 93 -9.41 -5.79 -10.26
CA ALA A 93 -9.77 -6.65 -9.13
C ALA A 93 -8.53 -7.24 -8.43
N LYS A 94 -7.47 -7.58 -9.17
CA LYS A 94 -6.18 -8.02 -8.61
C LYS A 94 -5.55 -6.93 -7.75
N TYR A 95 -5.44 -5.70 -8.24
CA TYR A 95 -4.90 -4.58 -7.45
C TYR A 95 -5.82 -4.16 -6.31
N GLY A 96 -7.15 -4.30 -6.49
CA GLY A 96 -8.14 -4.15 -5.42
C GLY A 96 -7.92 -5.16 -4.29
N ALA A 97 -7.72 -6.44 -4.64
CA ALA A 97 -7.41 -7.49 -3.67
C ALA A 97 -6.11 -7.19 -2.90
N LEU A 98 -5.05 -6.73 -3.59
CA LEU A 98 -3.81 -6.30 -2.94
C LEU A 98 -4.07 -5.16 -1.94
N THR A 99 -4.86 -4.17 -2.33
CA THR A 99 -5.22 -3.03 -1.47
C THR A 99 -6.00 -3.49 -0.24
N PHE A 100 -6.95 -4.42 -0.41
CA PHE A 100 -7.70 -5.03 0.69
C PHE A 100 -6.84 -5.92 1.60
N MET A 101 -5.77 -6.51 1.09
CA MET A 101 -4.80 -7.24 1.92
C MET A 101 -3.98 -6.30 2.80
N ILE A 102 -3.48 -5.20 2.23
CA ILE A 102 -2.70 -4.20 2.98
C ILE A 102 -3.56 -3.59 4.09
N THR A 103 -4.81 -3.26 3.81
CA THR A 103 -5.73 -2.67 4.78
C THR A 103 -6.16 -3.67 5.85
N ALA A 104 -6.41 -4.93 5.48
CA ALA A 104 -6.66 -6.02 6.43
C ALA A 104 -5.47 -6.26 7.38
N TRP A 105 -4.24 -6.01 6.93
CA TRP A 105 -3.04 -6.11 7.75
C TRP A 105 -2.79 -4.87 8.61
N ALA A 106 -3.10 -3.67 8.09
CA ALA A 106 -2.88 -2.41 8.80
C ALA A 106 -3.90 -2.18 9.93
N ARG A 107 -5.18 -2.46 9.69
CA ARG A 107 -6.27 -2.23 10.65
C ARG A 107 -6.02 -2.89 12.02
N PRO A 108 -5.72 -4.18 12.18
CA PRO A 108 -5.59 -4.80 13.51
C PRO A 108 -4.49 -4.18 14.38
N LYS A 109 -3.56 -3.43 13.80
CA LYS A 109 -2.52 -2.69 14.53
C LYS A 109 -3.03 -1.37 15.13
N LEU A 110 -4.19 -0.89 14.68
CA LEU A 110 -4.90 0.25 15.27
C LEU A 110 -5.76 -0.28 16.43
N THR A 111 -5.17 -0.34 17.62
CA THR A 111 -5.79 -0.91 18.83
C THR A 111 -6.64 0.08 19.60
N VAL A 112 -6.45 1.38 19.36
CA VAL A 112 -7.17 2.46 20.04
C VAL A 112 -8.50 2.70 19.36
N SER A 113 -9.57 2.91 20.12
CA SER A 113 -10.87 3.28 19.56
C SER A 113 -10.86 4.77 19.17
N PHE A 114 -11.69 5.18 18.21
CA PHE A 114 -11.77 6.60 17.85
C PHE A 114 -12.18 7.48 19.03
N GLY A 115 -13.04 6.99 19.93
CA GLY A 115 -13.47 7.70 21.14
C GLY A 115 -12.33 7.93 22.13
N ASP A 116 -11.42 6.97 22.26
CA ASP A 116 -10.31 7.02 23.22
C ASP A 116 -9.03 7.65 22.61
N LEU A 117 -9.05 7.99 21.32
CA LEU A 117 -7.87 8.49 20.60
C LEU A 117 -7.31 9.77 21.24
N LYS A 118 -8.19 10.69 21.64
CA LYS A 118 -7.79 11.95 22.29
C LYS A 118 -7.05 11.68 23.59
N ASP A 119 -7.61 10.82 24.45
CA ASP A 119 -7.05 10.52 25.75
C ASP A 119 -5.74 9.73 25.62
N PHE A 120 -5.66 8.83 24.64
CA PHE A 120 -4.41 8.16 24.28
C PHE A 120 -3.31 9.15 23.86
N CYS A 121 -3.64 10.13 23.00
CA CYS A 121 -2.68 11.15 22.58
C CYS A 121 -2.20 12.03 23.74
N ILE A 122 -3.10 12.46 24.63
CA ILE A 122 -2.75 13.26 25.81
C ILE A 122 -1.86 12.44 26.75
N LYS A 123 -2.20 11.17 26.99
CA LYS A 123 -1.40 10.27 27.81
C LYS A 123 0.00 10.06 27.23
N TYR A 124 0.10 9.78 25.93
CA TYR A 124 1.37 9.60 25.24
C TYR A 124 2.25 10.86 25.29
N LEU A 125 1.64 12.04 25.09
CA LEU A 125 2.33 13.33 25.22
C LEU A 125 2.89 13.52 26.63
N ASN A 126 2.06 13.32 27.66
CA ASN A 126 2.47 13.50 29.06
C ASN A 126 3.58 12.52 29.46
N GLU A 127 3.45 11.23 29.15
CA GLU A 127 4.47 10.22 29.45
C GLU A 127 5.81 10.52 28.74
N THR A 128 5.74 11.00 27.50
CA THR A 128 6.94 11.38 26.75
C THR A 128 7.62 12.60 27.38
N LEU A 129 6.84 13.64 27.69
CA LEU A 129 7.36 14.86 28.32
C LEU A 129 7.96 14.57 29.70
N GLU A 130 7.34 13.72 30.50
CA GLU A 130 7.85 13.30 31.80
C GLU A 130 9.18 12.56 31.67
N LYS A 131 9.28 11.62 30.71
CA LYS A 131 10.52 10.87 30.43
C LYS A 131 11.67 11.77 29.98
N PHE A 132 11.39 12.78 29.16
CA PHE A 132 12.41 13.73 28.71
C PHE A 132 12.77 14.73 29.80
N THR A 133 11.81 15.20 30.59
CA THR A 133 12.09 16.08 31.73
C THR A 133 12.99 15.37 32.75
N GLY A 134 12.67 14.12 33.09
CA GLY A 134 13.47 13.30 34.02
C GLY A 134 14.93 13.12 33.60
N LYS A 135 15.24 13.13 32.30
CA LYS A 135 16.62 13.07 31.80
C LYS A 135 17.45 14.33 32.06
N TYR A 136 16.81 15.48 32.22
CA TYR A 136 17.49 16.76 32.42
C TYR A 136 17.44 17.26 33.85
N VAL A 137 16.67 16.63 34.75
CA VAL A 137 16.54 17.04 36.17
C VAL A 137 17.91 17.13 36.84
N ASP A 138 18.76 16.12 36.64
CA ASP A 138 20.07 16.05 37.28
C ASP A 138 21.10 17.01 36.66
N THR A 139 20.86 17.49 35.44
CA THR A 139 21.85 18.28 34.67
C THR A 139 21.51 19.77 34.59
N ALA A 140 20.22 20.14 34.63
CA ALA A 140 19.76 21.48 34.30
C ALA A 140 18.88 22.14 35.39
N GLY A 141 18.57 21.46 36.49
CA GLY A 141 17.80 22.02 37.60
C GLY A 141 16.46 22.63 37.15
N THR A 142 16.28 23.95 37.32
CA THR A 142 15.08 24.69 36.89
C THR A 142 14.90 24.79 35.37
N PHE A 143 15.95 24.64 34.57
CA PHE A 143 15.84 24.60 33.10
C PHE A 143 15.48 23.21 32.57
N ALA A 144 15.47 22.18 33.42
CA ALA A 144 15.17 20.80 33.02
C ALA A 144 13.78 20.65 32.41
N THR A 145 12.79 21.36 32.93
CA THR A 145 11.42 21.39 32.39
C THR A 145 11.37 22.05 31.01
N VAL A 146 12.07 23.17 30.81
CA VAL A 146 12.11 23.85 29.50
C VAL A 146 12.80 22.98 28.45
N LEU A 147 13.97 22.40 28.77
CA LEU A 147 14.70 21.51 27.87
C LEU A 147 13.96 20.20 27.62
N GLY A 148 13.29 19.65 28.65
CA GLY A 148 12.45 18.47 28.55
C GLY A 148 11.26 18.67 27.61
N VAL A 149 10.59 19.82 27.70
CA VAL A 149 9.47 20.16 26.80
C VAL A 149 9.93 20.37 25.36
N ILE A 150 11.03 21.09 25.13
CA ILE A 150 11.55 21.31 23.77
C ILE A 150 11.99 19.98 23.14
N SER A 151 12.79 19.19 23.85
CA SER A 151 13.29 17.92 23.32
C SER A 151 12.20 16.86 23.15
N GLY A 152 11.27 16.75 24.11
CA GLY A 152 10.11 15.87 24.03
C GLY A 152 9.16 16.29 22.90
N GLY A 153 8.90 17.58 22.74
CA GLY A 153 8.09 18.11 21.65
C GLY A 153 8.69 17.80 20.28
N VAL A 154 9.99 18.07 20.08
CA VAL A 154 10.70 17.72 18.84
C VAL A 154 10.66 16.21 18.60
N TYR A 155 10.87 15.40 19.62
CA TYR A 155 10.82 13.94 19.51
C TYR A 155 9.45 13.45 19.02
N ILE A 156 8.36 13.96 19.59
CA ILE A 156 7.00 13.57 19.18
C ILE A 156 6.74 13.97 17.73
N VAL A 157 7.10 15.18 17.33
CA VAL A 157 6.95 15.64 15.95
C VAL A 157 7.70 14.73 14.98
N VAL A 158 8.95 14.37 15.30
CA VAL A 158 9.76 13.46 14.47
C VAL A 158 9.12 12.08 14.40
N VAL A 159 8.67 11.52 15.52
CA VAL A 159 8.02 10.19 15.54
C VAL A 159 6.73 10.19 14.72
N VAL A 160 5.87 11.19 14.88
CA VAL A 160 4.62 11.31 14.10
C VAL A 160 4.94 11.43 12.62
N LEU A 161 5.92 12.26 12.25
CA LEU A 161 6.34 12.42 10.85
C LEU A 161 6.86 11.10 10.26
N LEU A 162 7.66 10.34 11.01
CA LEU A 162 8.16 9.03 10.57
C LEU A 162 7.03 8.02 10.42
N ILE A 163 6.05 8.00 11.32
CA ILE A 163 4.88 7.11 11.22
C ILE A 163 4.05 7.45 9.99
N THR A 164 3.77 8.73 9.75
CA THR A 164 3.03 9.18 8.56
C THR A 164 3.79 8.85 7.27
N LEU A 165 5.11 9.08 7.25
CA LEU A 165 5.95 8.76 6.10
C LEU A 165 5.97 7.24 5.85
N ALA A 166 6.09 6.43 6.89
CA ALA A 166 6.05 4.98 6.79
C ALA A 166 4.70 4.47 6.28
N GLY A 167 3.59 5.04 6.79
CA GLY A 167 2.23 4.74 6.32
C GLY A 167 2.07 4.98 4.82
N LEU A 168 2.68 6.04 4.30
CA LEU A 168 2.61 6.40 2.89
C LEU A 168 3.55 5.56 2.00
N ILE A 169 4.77 5.28 2.47
CA ILE A 169 5.80 4.59 1.68
C ILE A 169 5.52 3.08 1.62
N ILE A 170 5.10 2.44 2.71
CA ILE A 170 4.96 0.98 2.80
C ILE A 170 3.98 0.42 1.74
N PRO A 171 2.74 0.94 1.58
CA PRO A 171 1.82 0.46 0.56
C PRO A 171 2.37 0.67 -0.86
N GLY A 172 3.07 1.79 -1.10
CA GLY A 172 3.73 2.07 -2.37
C GLY A 172 4.82 1.05 -2.69
N ILE A 173 5.64 0.66 -1.71
CA ILE A 173 6.65 -0.39 -1.86
C ILE A 173 5.98 -1.74 -2.16
N VAL A 174 4.94 -2.13 -1.40
CA VAL A 174 4.22 -3.40 -1.61
C VAL A 174 3.64 -3.47 -3.02
N PHE A 175 3.04 -2.39 -3.50
CA PHE A 175 2.55 -2.28 -4.87
C PHE A 175 3.69 -2.43 -5.89
N CYS A 176 4.82 -1.75 -5.70
CA CYS A 176 5.99 -1.85 -6.58
C CYS A 176 6.53 -3.29 -6.64
N VAL A 177 6.71 -3.93 -5.50
CA VAL A 177 7.17 -5.33 -5.41
C VAL A 177 6.21 -6.27 -6.12
N SER A 178 4.90 -6.11 -5.92
CA SER A 178 3.89 -6.95 -6.58
C SER A 178 3.96 -6.85 -8.11
N ARG A 179 4.18 -5.65 -8.65
CA ARG A 179 4.33 -5.43 -10.10
C ARG A 179 5.62 -6.03 -10.61
N PHE A 180 6.71 -5.90 -9.86
CA PHE A 180 8.00 -6.49 -10.23
C PHE A 180 7.93 -8.01 -10.27
N LEU A 181 7.30 -8.64 -9.27
CA LEU A 181 7.06 -10.09 -9.26
C LEU A 181 6.20 -10.53 -10.44
N GLN A 182 5.13 -9.79 -10.77
CA GLN A 182 4.30 -10.09 -11.94
C GLN A 182 5.10 -10.01 -13.24
N TYR A 183 5.92 -8.97 -13.41
CA TYR A 183 6.76 -8.82 -14.59
C TYR A 183 7.72 -9.99 -14.77
N TRP A 184 8.37 -10.45 -13.69
CA TRP A 184 9.23 -11.63 -13.72
C TRP A 184 8.47 -12.90 -14.08
N TYR A 185 7.32 -13.12 -13.46
CA TYR A 185 6.49 -14.28 -13.75
C TYR A 185 6.03 -14.30 -15.22
N ASP A 186 5.51 -13.18 -15.71
CA ASP A 186 5.05 -13.05 -17.09
C ASP A 186 6.19 -13.24 -18.10
N LYS A 187 7.40 -12.79 -17.77
CA LYS A 187 8.61 -13.02 -18.59
C LYS A 187 9.02 -14.49 -18.63
N VAL A 188 8.92 -15.21 -17.51
CA VAL A 188 9.20 -16.65 -17.46
C VAL A 188 8.17 -17.41 -18.28
N VAL A 189 6.89 -17.08 -18.13
CA VAL A 189 5.80 -17.73 -18.88
C VAL A 189 5.93 -17.45 -20.38
N SER A 190 6.24 -16.22 -20.79
CA SER A 190 6.43 -15.90 -22.21
C SER A 190 7.63 -16.64 -22.79
N MET A 191 8.74 -16.77 -22.05
CA MET A 191 9.90 -17.53 -22.49
C MET A 191 9.60 -19.01 -22.67
N LEU A 192 8.87 -19.63 -21.73
CA LEU A 192 8.49 -21.04 -21.81
C LEU A 192 7.51 -21.31 -22.95
N VAL A 193 6.50 -20.45 -23.12
CA VAL A 193 5.49 -20.61 -24.18
C VAL A 193 6.06 -20.31 -25.56
N LEU A 194 6.92 -19.30 -25.72
CA LEU A 194 7.53 -18.97 -27.01
C LEU A 194 8.61 -19.97 -27.44
N ALA A 195 9.37 -20.55 -26.48
CA ALA A 195 10.33 -21.61 -26.79
C ALA A 195 9.66 -22.83 -27.46
N ASP A 196 8.46 -23.19 -26.99
CA ASP A 196 7.65 -24.30 -27.53
C ASP A 196 7.12 -24.03 -28.96
N TYR A 197 7.00 -22.75 -29.37
CA TYR A 197 6.57 -22.38 -30.73
C TYR A 197 7.72 -22.23 -31.72
N THR A 198 8.97 -22.13 -31.26
CA THR A 198 10.16 -22.05 -32.13
C THR A 198 10.81 -23.41 -32.43
N GLU A 199 10.45 -24.46 -31.70
CA GLU A 199 10.93 -25.84 -31.94
C GLU A 199 9.95 -26.70 -32.78
N LYS A 200 8.92 -26.10 -33.38
CA LYS A 200 8.03 -26.74 -34.36
C LYS A 200 8.11 -26.03 -35.71
#